data_AF-A0A3M0C1S1-F1
#
_entry.id   AF-A0A3M0C1S1-F1
#
_cell.length_a   1.000
_cell.length_b   1.000
_cell.length_c   1.000
_cell.angle_alpha   90.00
_cell.angle_beta   90.00
_cell.angle_gamma   90.00
#
_symmetry.space_group_name_H-M   'P 1'
#
loop_
_entity.id
_entity.type
_entity.pdbx_description
1 polymer ?
#
loop_
_entity_poly.entity_id
_entity_poly.type
_entity_poly.pdbx_seq_one_letter_code
_entity_poly.pdbx_strand_id
1 'polypeptide(L)'
;MRRSLLSGLMIFFLGAAAIQAEAQPVSRQSDPREVALDLYDAVLRDAPAESVAVRLGDIIHIFRYRCARVTDYQLYLQRPNLIDLKVKCSGDPLYGVTVASNGYVAVYGGNGMIAGLDQRDAVIYSFGADGALDLDTGLTVSEAVDDTVARLTLGDEYSLLYLSLMLVAVVLMIAVGLLMWTRAWRRRDQGVEIGVPRFVRSAVKDRLMAGSNRVWSQVYRHPTTGIYVVRGRRGRRRLFRHFTGALLYRYLGFKFGEIRGRARRRVEDAVMEEADPSEAMPQGGVPGAPQPGL
;
A
#
# COMPACT_ATOMS: atom_id res chain seq x y z
N MET A 1 -73.08 29.81 -78.32
CA MET A 1 -74.27 29.95 -77.47
C MET A 1 -74.07 29.14 -76.19
N ARG A 2 -74.19 29.84 -75.05
CA ARG A 2 -74.79 29.41 -73.78
C ARG A 2 -74.32 28.07 -73.15
N ARG A 3 -73.51 28.13 -72.09
CA ARG A 3 -73.85 28.43 -70.67
C ARG A 3 -74.16 27.13 -69.91
N SER A 4 -73.36 26.90 -68.87
CA SER A 4 -73.74 26.52 -67.50
C SER A 4 -72.63 25.61 -66.95
N LEU A 5 -71.79 25.99 -65.98
CA LEU A 5 -71.96 26.70 -64.70
C LEU A 5 -71.60 25.70 -63.59
N LEU A 6 -70.77 26.21 -62.69
CA LEU A 6 -70.80 26.00 -61.25
C LEU A 6 -70.15 24.74 -60.66
N SER A 7 -69.15 25.07 -59.83
CA SER A 7 -68.97 24.59 -58.47
C SER A 7 -68.16 23.31 -58.28
N GLY A 8 -66.95 23.51 -57.77
CA GLY A 8 -66.17 22.42 -57.19
C GLY A 8 -64.75 22.78 -56.77
N LEU A 9 -64.50 24.04 -56.39
CA LEU A 9 -63.26 24.43 -55.73
C LEU A 9 -63.25 23.82 -54.32
N MET A 10 -62.72 22.60 -54.18
CA MET A 10 -62.28 22.07 -52.89
C MET A 10 -60.77 22.00 -52.85
N ILE A 11 -60.23 23.12 -52.37
CA ILE A 11 -58.93 23.22 -51.73
C ILE A 11 -58.99 22.35 -50.47
N PHE A 12 -58.39 21.18 -50.51
CA PHE A 12 -58.03 20.43 -49.32
C PHE A 12 -56.50 20.47 -49.16
N PHE A 13 -56.04 21.58 -48.58
CA PHE A 13 -54.77 21.64 -47.86
C PHE A 13 -54.88 20.68 -46.67
N LEU A 14 -54.32 19.48 -46.79
CA LEU A 14 -54.16 18.58 -45.64
C LEU A 14 -52.76 17.97 -45.66
N GLY A 15 -51.96 18.36 -44.66
CA GLY A 15 -50.92 17.48 -44.12
C GLY A 15 -49.51 17.66 -44.66
N ALA A 16 -49.03 18.89 -44.86
CA ALA A 16 -47.62 19.15 -44.60
C ALA A 16 -47.43 19.03 -43.09
N ALA A 17 -47.13 17.81 -42.62
CA ALA A 17 -46.67 17.58 -41.26
C ALA A 17 -45.35 18.35 -41.11
N ALA A 18 -45.46 19.58 -40.61
CA ALA A 18 -44.35 20.28 -40.04
C ALA A 18 -43.82 19.37 -38.92
N ILE A 19 -42.69 18.71 -39.19
CA ILE A 19 -41.84 18.14 -38.16
C ILE A 19 -41.28 19.37 -37.43
N GLN A 20 -42.11 19.94 -36.56
CA GLN A 20 -41.65 20.79 -35.48
C GLN A 20 -40.91 19.84 -34.53
N ALA A 21 -39.63 19.67 -34.82
CA ALA A 21 -38.67 19.29 -33.81
C ALA A 21 -38.71 20.39 -32.74
N GLU A 22 -39.61 20.23 -31.77
CA GLU A 22 -39.51 20.93 -30.51
C GLU A 22 -38.16 20.54 -29.92
N ALA A 23 -37.19 21.43 -30.07
CA ALA A 23 -36.00 21.46 -29.26
C ALA A 23 -36.47 21.61 -27.81
N GLN A 24 -36.69 20.48 -27.14
CA GLN A 24 -36.95 20.45 -25.71
C GLN A 24 -35.77 21.12 -25.02
N PRO A 25 -35.97 22.18 -24.23
CA PRO A 25 -34.90 22.78 -23.47
C PRO A 25 -34.44 21.77 -22.42
N VAL A 26 -33.28 21.17 -22.66
CA VAL A 26 -32.55 20.29 -21.74
C VAL A 26 -32.23 21.08 -20.47
N SER A 27 -33.14 21.02 -19.50
CA SER A 27 -32.86 21.34 -18.10
C SER A 27 -33.59 20.37 -17.16
N ARG A 28 -33.71 19.09 -17.57
CA ARG A 28 -33.72 18.03 -16.57
C ARG A 28 -32.33 18.03 -15.98
N GLN A 29 -32.24 18.48 -14.74
CA GLN A 29 -31.08 18.25 -13.89
C GLN A 29 -31.04 16.73 -13.63
N SER A 30 -30.55 15.98 -14.62
CA SER A 30 -30.51 14.52 -14.61
C SER A 30 -29.67 14.10 -13.41
N ASP A 31 -30.22 13.24 -12.57
CA ASP A 31 -29.48 12.67 -11.44
C ASP A 31 -28.19 12.05 -12.00
N PRO A 32 -26.99 12.45 -11.54
CA PRO A 32 -25.73 11.89 -12.01
C PRO A 32 -25.71 10.36 -11.97
N ARG A 33 -26.44 9.79 -11.01
CA ARG A 33 -26.57 8.34 -10.84
C ARG A 33 -27.38 7.70 -11.97
N GLU A 34 -28.45 8.34 -12.42
CA GLU A 34 -29.29 7.84 -13.52
C GLU A 34 -28.51 7.87 -14.84
N VAL A 35 -27.80 8.96 -15.12
CA VAL A 35 -26.94 9.07 -16.30
C VAL A 35 -25.80 8.04 -16.28
N ALA A 36 -25.23 7.76 -15.11
CA ALA A 36 -24.20 6.73 -14.95
C ALA A 36 -24.72 5.31 -15.22
N LEU A 37 -25.92 4.98 -14.72
CA LEU A 37 -26.56 3.69 -14.99
C LEU A 37 -26.91 3.54 -16.47
N ASP A 38 -27.42 4.60 -17.09
CA ASP A 38 -27.78 4.60 -18.50
C ASP A 38 -26.54 4.47 -19.40
N LEU A 39 -25.42 5.11 -19.05
CA LEU A 39 -24.14 4.88 -19.72
C LEU A 39 -23.64 3.43 -19.51
N TYR A 40 -23.70 2.91 -18.29
CA TYR A 40 -23.29 1.55 -17.98
C TYR A 40 -24.08 0.52 -18.82
N ASP A 41 -25.40 0.68 -18.88
CA ASP A 41 -26.30 -0.17 -19.67
C ASP A 41 -26.06 0.01 -21.17
N ALA A 42 -25.82 1.23 -21.65
CA ALA A 42 -25.50 1.50 -23.05
C ALA A 42 -24.23 0.78 -23.50
N VAL A 43 -23.17 0.82 -22.70
CA VAL A 43 -21.91 0.12 -23.00
C VAL A 43 -22.09 -1.39 -22.91
N LEU A 44 -22.83 -1.90 -21.91
CA LEU A 44 -23.04 -3.34 -21.74
C LEU A 44 -23.90 -3.94 -22.87
N ARG A 45 -24.83 -3.16 -23.42
CA ARG A 45 -25.74 -3.57 -24.50
C ARG A 45 -25.20 -3.28 -25.90
N ASP A 46 -23.93 -2.86 -26.01
CA ASP A 46 -23.28 -2.53 -27.28
C ASP A 46 -24.08 -1.47 -28.07
N ALA A 47 -24.51 -0.41 -27.38
CA ALA A 47 -25.19 0.71 -28.01
C ALA A 47 -24.24 1.41 -29.01
N PRO A 48 -24.80 2.12 -30.03
CA PRO A 48 -23.99 2.86 -30.99
C PRO A 48 -23.01 3.81 -30.32
N ALA A 49 -21.78 3.87 -30.85
CA ALA A 49 -20.68 4.62 -30.26
C ALA A 49 -21.01 6.11 -30.10
N GLU A 50 -21.80 6.67 -31.01
CA GLU A 50 -22.28 8.05 -30.97
C GLU A 50 -23.16 8.31 -29.74
N SER A 51 -24.04 7.37 -29.41
CA SER A 51 -24.91 7.44 -28.23
C SER A 51 -24.10 7.42 -26.94
N VAL A 52 -23.07 6.56 -26.88
CA VAL A 52 -22.14 6.49 -25.76
C VAL A 52 -21.36 7.81 -25.62
N ALA A 53 -20.87 8.37 -26.73
CA ALA A 53 -20.14 9.63 -26.73
C ALA A 53 -20.97 10.82 -26.22
N VAL A 54 -22.25 10.91 -26.61
CA VAL A 54 -23.17 11.94 -26.09
C VAL A 54 -23.33 11.82 -24.58
N ARG A 55 -23.57 10.60 -24.08
CA ARG A 55 -23.74 10.33 -22.64
C ARG A 55 -22.47 10.62 -21.84
N LEU A 56 -21.30 10.33 -22.39
CA LEU A 56 -20.02 10.69 -21.78
C LEU A 56 -19.87 12.21 -21.66
N GLY A 57 -20.25 12.96 -22.70
CA GLY A 57 -20.28 14.43 -22.67
C GLY A 57 -21.17 14.96 -21.54
N ASP A 58 -22.38 14.40 -21.41
CA ASP A 58 -23.32 14.77 -20.35
C ASP A 58 -22.75 14.52 -18.95
N ILE A 59 -22.15 13.35 -18.72
CA ILE A 59 -21.52 13.01 -17.43
C ILE A 59 -20.39 13.99 -17.11
N ILE A 60 -19.49 14.25 -18.06
CA ILE A 60 -18.35 15.15 -17.84
C ILE A 60 -18.85 16.58 -17.51
N HIS A 61 -19.90 17.02 -18.20
CA HIS A 61 -20.53 18.32 -17.96
C HIS A 61 -21.23 18.41 -16.59
N ILE A 62 -21.95 17.36 -16.15
CA ILE A 62 -22.58 17.27 -14.82
C ILE A 62 -21.54 17.46 -13.71
N PHE A 63 -20.34 16.89 -13.88
CA PHE A 63 -19.22 17.05 -12.95
C PHE A 63 -18.45 18.37 -13.12
N ARG A 64 -18.98 19.33 -13.89
CA ARG A 64 -18.44 20.69 -14.12
C ARG A 64 -17.07 20.73 -14.80
N TYR A 65 -16.69 19.67 -15.50
CA TYR A 65 -15.52 19.69 -16.37
C TYR A 65 -15.86 20.32 -17.73
N ARG A 66 -14.86 20.89 -18.40
CA ARG A 66 -15.04 21.53 -19.70
C ARG A 66 -14.92 20.49 -20.80
N CYS A 67 -16.06 20.06 -21.34
CA CYS A 67 -16.11 19.21 -22.51
C CYS A 67 -17.19 19.73 -23.44
N ALA A 68 -16.80 20.49 -24.47
CA ALA A 68 -17.77 21.00 -25.44
C ALA A 68 -18.26 19.88 -26.37
N ARG A 69 -17.37 18.95 -26.71
CA ARG A 69 -17.70 17.74 -27.48
C ARG A 69 -16.70 16.64 -27.16
N VAL A 70 -17.15 15.39 -27.12
CA VAL A 70 -16.26 14.23 -27.13
C VAL A 70 -15.70 14.07 -28.54
N THR A 71 -14.37 14.01 -28.68
CA THR A 71 -13.71 13.71 -29.96
C THR A 71 -13.37 12.25 -30.03
N ASP A 72 -12.85 11.67 -28.95
CA ASP A 72 -12.39 10.29 -28.93
C ASP A 72 -12.71 9.66 -27.58
N TYR A 73 -13.04 8.38 -27.54
CA TYR A 73 -13.05 7.63 -26.27
C TYR A 73 -12.53 6.22 -26.45
N GLN A 74 -12.06 5.65 -25.34
CA GLN A 74 -11.50 4.32 -25.27
C GLN A 74 -12.01 3.59 -24.03
N LEU A 75 -12.52 2.38 -24.23
CA LEU A 75 -12.98 1.49 -23.18
C LEU A 75 -11.81 0.63 -22.68
N TYR A 76 -11.09 1.05 -21.63
CA TYR A 76 -9.85 0.37 -21.23
C TYR A 76 -10.05 -0.76 -20.22
N LEU A 77 -11.14 -0.73 -19.44
CA LEU A 77 -11.45 -1.80 -18.50
C LEU A 77 -12.96 -2.02 -18.41
N GLN A 78 -13.37 -3.28 -18.62
CA GLN A 78 -14.76 -3.71 -18.50
C GLN A 78 -14.82 -4.92 -17.55
N ARG A 79 -15.47 -4.74 -16.41
CA ARG A 79 -15.76 -5.79 -15.42
C ARG A 79 -17.28 -5.91 -15.25
N PRO A 80 -17.80 -7.03 -14.71
CA PRO A 80 -19.24 -7.24 -14.57
C PRO A 80 -20.03 -6.20 -13.74
N ASN A 81 -19.34 -5.31 -13.01
CA ASN A 81 -19.96 -4.27 -12.18
C ASN A 81 -19.30 -2.89 -12.34
N LEU A 82 -18.31 -2.76 -13.24
CA LEU A 82 -17.48 -1.57 -13.33
C LEU A 82 -16.94 -1.42 -14.74
N ILE A 83 -17.08 -0.23 -15.30
CA ILE A 83 -16.61 0.16 -16.61
C ILE A 83 -15.79 1.43 -16.47
N ASP A 84 -14.68 1.46 -17.18
CA ASP A 84 -13.63 2.44 -17.02
C ASP A 84 -13.24 2.91 -18.43
N LEU A 85 -13.44 4.21 -18.69
CA LEU A 85 -13.27 4.84 -19.99
C LEU A 85 -12.26 5.99 -19.91
N LYS A 86 -11.45 6.14 -20.96
CA LYS A 86 -10.69 7.37 -21.24
C LYS A 86 -11.44 8.16 -22.30
N VAL A 87 -11.63 9.45 -22.10
CA VAL A 87 -12.43 10.33 -22.95
C VAL A 87 -11.65 11.59 -23.27
N LYS A 88 -11.46 11.87 -24.56
CA LYS A 88 -10.85 13.10 -25.05
C LYS A 88 -11.92 14.06 -25.54
N CYS A 89 -11.83 15.30 -25.08
CA CYS A 89 -12.77 16.36 -25.46
C CYS A 89 -12.12 17.38 -26.41
N SER A 90 -12.95 18.11 -27.15
CA SER A 90 -12.50 19.21 -28.01
C SER A 90 -11.82 20.30 -27.18
N GLY A 91 -10.56 20.63 -27.52
CA GLY A 91 -9.70 21.54 -26.76
C GLY A 91 -8.62 20.87 -25.89
N ASP A 92 -8.41 19.56 -26.06
CA ASP A 92 -7.31 18.74 -25.51
C ASP A 92 -7.30 18.35 -24.01
N PRO A 93 -8.37 18.46 -23.19
CA PRO A 93 -8.39 17.77 -21.91
C PRO A 93 -8.78 16.29 -22.08
N LEU A 94 -7.95 15.40 -21.54
CA LEU A 94 -8.24 13.97 -21.39
C LEU A 94 -8.83 13.71 -20.00
N TYR A 95 -9.96 12.99 -19.97
CA TYR A 95 -10.70 12.62 -18.78
C TYR A 95 -10.78 11.10 -18.63
N GLY A 96 -10.84 10.65 -17.38
CA GLY A 96 -11.13 9.28 -17.00
C GLY A 96 -12.53 9.26 -16.41
N VAL A 97 -13.36 8.36 -16.92
CA VAL A 97 -14.74 8.18 -16.48
C VAL A 97 -14.89 6.74 -16.01
N THR A 98 -15.17 6.58 -14.72
CA THR A 98 -15.49 5.30 -14.11
C THR A 98 -16.99 5.26 -13.84
N VAL A 99 -17.69 4.25 -14.33
CA VAL A 99 -19.10 3.99 -14.03
C VAL A 99 -19.30 2.56 -13.52
N ALA A 100 -20.19 2.37 -12.56
CA ALA A 100 -20.50 1.06 -12.00
C ALA A 100 -22.00 0.75 -12.03
N SER A 101 -22.32 -0.54 -11.96
CA SER A 101 -23.69 -1.06 -12.06
C SER A 101 -24.63 -0.61 -10.93
N ASN A 102 -24.09 -0.02 -9.85
CA ASN A 102 -24.86 0.58 -8.76
C ASN A 102 -25.15 2.08 -8.96
N GLY A 103 -24.70 2.65 -10.08
CA GLY A 103 -24.81 4.07 -10.43
C GLY A 103 -23.70 4.94 -9.83
N TYR A 104 -22.66 4.33 -9.27
CA TYR A 104 -21.45 5.09 -8.93
C TYR A 104 -20.82 5.62 -10.21
N VAL A 105 -20.43 6.90 -10.18
CA VAL A 105 -19.70 7.57 -11.26
C VAL A 105 -18.60 8.44 -10.68
N ALA A 106 -17.43 8.40 -11.31
CA ALA A 106 -16.33 9.28 -11.03
C ALA A 106 -15.75 9.81 -12.33
N VAL A 107 -15.51 11.13 -12.37
CA VAL A 107 -14.81 11.81 -13.47
C VAL A 107 -13.56 12.46 -12.91
N TYR A 108 -12.41 12.12 -13.48
CA TYR A 108 -11.10 12.63 -13.08
C TYR A 108 -10.28 13.05 -14.32
N GLY A 109 -9.28 13.91 -14.16
CA GLY A 109 -8.39 14.34 -15.25
C GLY A 109 -8.52 15.82 -15.63
N GLY A 110 -8.16 16.14 -16.88
CA GLY A 110 -8.12 17.51 -17.41
C GLY A 110 -6.84 18.30 -17.10
N ASN A 111 -5.84 17.68 -16.47
CA ASN A 111 -4.57 18.29 -16.07
C ASN A 111 -3.34 17.49 -16.52
N GLY A 112 -3.50 16.55 -17.46
CA GLY A 112 -2.41 15.72 -17.97
C GLY A 112 -1.97 14.55 -17.07
N MET A 113 -2.71 14.24 -15.99
CA MET A 113 -2.42 13.07 -15.13
C MET A 113 -2.83 11.72 -15.76
N ILE A 114 -3.65 11.75 -16.81
CA ILE A 114 -4.14 10.54 -17.48
C ILE A 114 -3.25 10.28 -18.68
N ALA A 115 -2.73 9.06 -18.78
CA ALA A 115 -1.97 8.62 -19.94
C ALA A 115 -2.84 8.74 -21.20
N GLY A 116 -2.22 9.11 -22.32
CA GLY A 116 -2.90 9.28 -23.60
C GLY A 116 -3.73 8.07 -24.03
N LEU A 117 -4.63 8.29 -24.99
CA LEU A 117 -5.29 7.19 -25.68
C LEU A 117 -4.21 6.41 -26.45
N ASP A 118 -4.14 5.12 -26.20
CA ASP A 118 -3.17 4.22 -26.83
C ASP A 118 -3.94 3.07 -27.48
N GLN A 119 -3.83 2.91 -28.80
CA GLN A 119 -4.51 1.84 -29.53
C GLN A 119 -4.17 0.43 -29.00
N ARG A 120 -3.08 0.29 -28.25
CA ARG A 120 -2.66 -0.97 -27.60
C ARG A 120 -3.49 -1.37 -26.39
N ASP A 121 -4.22 -0.42 -25.79
CA ASP A 121 -5.02 -0.65 -24.57
C ASP A 121 -6.41 -1.20 -24.92
N ALA A 122 -7.03 -0.65 -25.98
CA ALA A 122 -8.36 -1.02 -26.50
C ALA A 122 -8.68 -0.25 -27.80
N VAL A 123 -9.79 -0.60 -28.46
CA VAL A 123 -10.33 0.15 -29.60
C VAL A 123 -10.62 1.60 -29.20
N ILE A 124 -10.17 2.53 -30.04
CA ILE A 124 -10.46 3.96 -29.92
C ILE A 124 -11.62 4.28 -30.87
N TYR A 125 -12.67 4.87 -30.31
CA TYR A 125 -13.79 5.40 -31.08
C TYR A 125 -13.56 6.88 -31.29
N SER A 126 -13.30 7.29 -32.54
CA SER A 126 -13.00 8.67 -32.90
C SER A 126 -14.17 9.28 -33.68
N PHE A 127 -14.46 10.56 -33.42
CA PHE A 127 -15.59 11.27 -34.02
C PHE A 127 -15.07 12.51 -34.78
N GLY A 128 -15.34 12.56 -36.08
CA GLY A 128 -15.02 13.70 -36.95
C GLY A 128 -15.84 14.95 -36.60
N ALA A 129 -15.45 16.13 -37.08
CA ALA A 129 -16.13 17.41 -36.76
C ALA A 129 -17.63 17.44 -37.15
N ASP A 130 -17.99 16.63 -38.13
CA ASP A 130 -19.34 16.33 -38.62
C ASP A 130 -20.14 15.35 -37.71
N GLY A 131 -19.47 14.72 -36.74
CA GLY A 131 -20.06 13.74 -35.84
C GLY A 131 -20.10 12.33 -36.42
N ALA A 132 -19.53 12.11 -37.60
CA ALA A 132 -19.36 10.78 -38.16
C ALA A 132 -18.33 10.00 -37.36
N LEU A 133 -18.63 8.72 -37.10
CA LEU A 133 -17.70 7.79 -36.49
C LEU A 133 -16.59 7.47 -37.49
N ASP A 134 -15.36 7.87 -37.16
CA ASP A 134 -14.15 7.44 -37.84
C ASP A 134 -13.49 6.37 -36.98
N LEU A 135 -13.60 5.11 -37.41
CA LEU A 135 -12.95 4.01 -36.72
C LEU A 135 -11.47 4.04 -37.09
N ASP A 136 -10.69 4.78 -36.31
CA ASP A 136 -9.22 4.73 -36.38
C ASP A 136 -8.71 3.43 -35.73
N THR A 137 -9.13 2.30 -36.31
CA THR A 137 -8.61 0.98 -35.98
C THR A 137 -7.35 0.77 -36.81
N GLY A 138 -6.21 1.29 -36.30
CA GLY A 138 -4.88 1.05 -36.88
C GLY A 138 -4.43 -0.42 -36.87
N LEU A 139 -5.27 -1.34 -36.39
CA LEU A 139 -5.09 -2.78 -36.51
C LEU A 139 -6.38 -3.41 -37.05
N THR A 140 -6.24 -4.25 -38.07
CA THR A 140 -7.32 -5.14 -38.49
C THR A 140 -7.71 -6.05 -37.32
N VAL A 141 -8.99 -6.41 -37.18
CA VAL A 141 -9.50 -7.27 -36.09
C VAL A 141 -8.72 -8.60 -36.00
N SER A 142 -8.19 -9.09 -37.12
CA SER A 142 -7.27 -10.24 -37.17
C SER A 142 -5.92 -9.97 -36.51
N GLU A 143 -5.30 -8.80 -36.73
CA GLU A 143 -4.02 -8.45 -36.10
C GLU A 143 -4.17 -8.12 -34.61
N ALA A 144 -5.31 -7.57 -34.18
CA ALA A 144 -5.59 -7.34 -32.77
C ALA A 144 -5.76 -8.65 -31.99
N VAL A 145 -6.37 -9.68 -32.60
CA VAL A 145 -6.47 -11.02 -32.00
C VAL A 145 -5.10 -11.70 -31.98
N ASP A 146 -4.32 -11.60 -33.06
CA ASP A 146 -2.98 -12.18 -33.12
C ASP A 146 -2.00 -11.49 -32.15
N ASP A 147 -2.08 -10.17 -31.95
CA ASP A 147 -1.25 -9.44 -30.96
C ASP A 147 -1.72 -9.72 -29.52
N THR A 148 -3.01 -10.00 -29.30
CA THR A 148 -3.54 -10.43 -28.00
C THR A 148 -3.09 -11.87 -27.67
N VAL A 149 -3.08 -12.77 -28.65
CA VAL A 149 -2.54 -14.13 -28.52
C VAL A 149 -1.01 -14.11 -28.38
N ALA A 150 -0.33 -13.23 -29.11
CA ALA A 150 1.10 -12.97 -28.96
C ALA A 150 1.42 -12.41 -27.57
N ARG A 151 0.55 -11.60 -26.96
CA ARG A 151 0.73 -11.12 -25.57
C ARG A 151 0.41 -12.17 -24.51
N LEU A 152 -0.55 -13.06 -24.73
CA LEU A 152 -0.77 -14.22 -23.85
C LEU A 152 0.41 -15.19 -23.89
N THR A 153 1.16 -15.23 -25.00
CA THR A 153 2.35 -16.08 -25.16
C THR A 153 3.65 -15.37 -24.76
N LEU A 154 3.81 -14.06 -25.01
CA LEU A 154 4.97 -13.26 -24.54
C LEU A 154 4.90 -12.89 -23.04
N GLY A 155 3.71 -12.94 -22.43
CA GLY A 155 3.54 -12.83 -20.98
C GLY A 155 4.07 -14.04 -20.20
N ASP A 156 4.33 -15.17 -20.88
CA ASP A 156 4.68 -16.44 -20.24
C ASP A 156 6.20 -16.62 -20.07
N GLU A 157 7.03 -15.99 -20.91
CA GLU A 157 8.49 -16.17 -20.86
C GLU A 157 9.15 -15.43 -19.68
N TYR A 158 8.64 -14.25 -19.30
CA TYR A 158 9.11 -13.54 -18.09
C TYR A 158 8.42 -14.03 -16.81
N SER A 159 7.33 -14.79 -16.92
CA SER A 159 6.57 -15.34 -15.80
C SER A 159 7.29 -16.53 -15.16
N LEU A 160 7.80 -17.49 -15.94
CA LEU A 160 8.38 -18.72 -15.40
C LEU A 160 9.72 -18.52 -14.69
N LEU A 161 10.62 -17.68 -15.23
CA LEU A 161 11.91 -17.40 -14.58
C LEU A 161 11.73 -16.58 -13.29
N TYR A 162 10.86 -15.57 -13.31
CA TYR A 162 10.55 -14.78 -12.12
C TYR A 162 9.83 -15.62 -11.05
N LEU A 163 8.87 -16.45 -11.44
CA LEU A 163 8.12 -17.32 -10.55
C LEU A 163 9.02 -18.41 -9.94
N SER A 164 9.95 -18.98 -10.72
CA SER A 164 10.93 -19.94 -10.21
C SER A 164 11.94 -19.28 -9.25
N LEU A 165 12.41 -18.06 -9.53
CA LEU A 165 13.26 -17.30 -8.60
C LEU A 165 12.54 -16.96 -7.29
N MET A 166 11.27 -16.54 -7.36
CA MET A 166 10.45 -16.28 -6.19
C MET A 166 10.22 -17.55 -5.37
N LEU A 167 9.96 -18.68 -6.04
CA LEU A 167 9.82 -19.99 -5.38
C LEU A 167 11.11 -20.38 -4.65
N VAL A 168 12.27 -20.24 -5.31
CA VAL A 168 13.58 -20.52 -4.71
C VAL A 168 13.82 -19.62 -3.49
N ALA A 169 13.51 -18.33 -3.58
CA ALA A 169 13.66 -17.40 -2.45
C ALA A 169 12.80 -17.79 -1.24
N VAL A 170 11.54 -18.21 -1.47
CA VAL A 170 10.64 -18.69 -0.41
C VAL A 170 11.17 -19.97 0.23
N VAL A 171 11.61 -20.94 -0.58
CA VAL A 171 12.21 -22.20 -0.08
C VAL A 171 13.46 -21.91 0.76
N LEU A 172 14.32 -20.98 0.32
CA LEU A 172 15.50 -20.55 1.06
C LEU A 172 15.14 -19.93 2.42
N MET A 173 14.12 -19.08 2.47
CA MET A 173 13.63 -18.50 3.73
C MET A 173 13.13 -19.59 4.69
N ILE A 174 12.36 -20.56 4.19
CA ILE A 174 11.85 -21.68 5.00
C ILE A 174 13.02 -22.52 5.52
N ALA A 175 14.01 -22.83 4.68
CA ALA A 175 15.19 -23.60 5.05
C ALA A 175 16.01 -22.89 6.15
N VAL A 176 16.23 -21.58 6.02
CA VAL A 176 16.92 -20.77 7.04
C VAL A 176 16.11 -20.76 8.35
N GLY A 177 14.79 -20.60 8.28
CA GLY A 177 13.90 -20.65 9.44
C GLY A 177 13.98 -21.99 10.18
N LEU A 178 13.92 -23.10 9.45
CA LEU A 178 14.08 -24.46 9.99
C LEU A 178 15.48 -24.69 10.58
N LEU A 179 16.53 -24.18 9.93
CA LEU A 179 17.90 -24.29 10.42
C LEU A 179 18.09 -23.48 11.72
N MET A 180 17.53 -22.28 11.80
CA MET A 180 17.52 -21.49 13.04
C MET A 180 16.69 -22.17 14.14
N TRP A 181 15.53 -22.74 13.79
CA TRP A 181 14.68 -23.48 14.73
C TRP A 181 15.38 -24.70 15.30
N THR A 182 15.95 -25.56 14.44
CA THR A 182 16.68 -26.76 14.87
C THR A 182 17.92 -26.41 15.69
N ARG A 183 18.66 -25.36 15.33
CA ARG A 183 19.78 -24.87 16.13
C ARG A 183 19.32 -24.32 17.49
N ALA A 184 18.19 -23.64 17.55
CA ALA A 184 17.59 -23.16 18.79
C ALA A 184 17.08 -24.31 19.66
N TRP A 185 16.51 -25.35 19.05
CA TRP A 185 16.03 -26.54 19.76
C TRP A 185 17.18 -27.37 20.32
N ARG A 186 18.23 -27.64 19.54
CA ARG A 186 19.45 -28.31 20.05
C ARG A 186 20.11 -27.55 21.21
N ARG A 187 20.00 -26.21 21.22
CA ARG A 187 20.46 -25.37 22.35
C ARG A 187 19.58 -25.49 23.59
N ARG A 188 18.29 -25.85 23.45
CA ARG A 188 17.43 -26.14 24.62
C ARG A 188 17.81 -27.45 25.27
N ASP A 189 18.08 -28.49 24.47
CA ASP A 189 18.44 -29.82 24.98
C ASP A 189 19.84 -29.86 25.64
N GLN A 190 20.73 -28.92 25.30
CA GLN A 190 22.01 -28.71 25.99
C GLN A 190 21.89 -28.06 27.39
N GLY A 191 20.72 -28.17 28.05
CA GLY A 191 20.58 -27.88 29.47
C GLY A 191 20.38 -26.40 29.81
N VAL A 192 19.69 -25.64 28.96
CA VAL A 192 19.08 -24.38 29.42
C VAL A 192 17.81 -24.76 30.17
N GLU A 193 17.99 -25.22 31.42
CA GLU A 193 16.90 -25.37 32.37
C GLU A 193 16.08 -24.09 32.33
N ILE A 194 14.83 -24.21 31.87
CA ILE A 194 13.80 -23.19 31.96
C ILE A 194 13.36 -23.14 33.43
N GLY A 195 14.33 -22.83 34.29
CA GLY A 195 14.10 -22.50 35.68
C GLY A 195 13.44 -21.15 35.73
N VAL A 196 12.29 -21.12 36.40
CA VAL A 196 11.53 -19.94 36.84
C VAL A 196 12.40 -18.67 36.88
N PRO A 197 12.01 -17.55 36.24
CA PRO A 197 12.84 -16.35 36.12
C PRO A 197 13.11 -15.73 37.49
N ARG A 198 14.13 -16.21 38.21
CA ARG A 198 14.63 -15.57 39.41
C ARG A 198 15.50 -14.40 38.96
N PHE A 199 14.93 -13.20 39.04
CA PHE A 199 15.62 -11.95 38.75
C PHE A 199 16.86 -11.77 39.66
N VAL A 200 17.93 -11.20 39.12
CA VAL A 200 19.09 -10.74 39.91
C VAL A 200 18.60 -9.74 40.96
N ARG A 201 19.00 -9.93 42.22
CA ARG A 201 18.61 -9.04 43.34
C ARG A 201 19.00 -7.60 43.01
N SER A 202 18.18 -6.64 43.44
CA SER A 202 18.45 -5.21 43.22
C SER A 202 19.83 -4.81 43.73
N ALA A 203 20.19 -5.21 44.95
CA ALA A 203 21.48 -4.88 45.57
C ALA A 203 22.71 -5.21 44.69
N VAL A 204 22.71 -6.37 44.01
CA VAL A 204 23.82 -6.78 43.13
C VAL A 204 23.91 -5.88 41.90
N LYS A 205 22.77 -5.46 41.33
CA LYS A 205 22.74 -4.54 40.18
C LYS A 205 23.25 -3.16 40.55
N ASP A 206 23.05 -2.75 41.79
CA ASP A 206 23.44 -1.43 42.31
C ASP A 206 24.96 -1.40 42.50
N ARG A 207 25.54 -2.46 43.07
CA ARG A 207 26.99 -2.65 43.15
C ARG A 207 27.65 -2.72 41.77
N LEU A 208 27.11 -3.53 40.86
CA LEU A 208 27.59 -3.59 39.48
C LEU A 208 27.55 -2.22 38.81
N MET A 209 26.51 -1.43 39.04
CA MET A 209 26.42 -0.08 38.46
C MET A 209 27.46 0.88 39.06
N ALA A 210 27.76 0.76 40.35
CA ALA A 210 28.76 1.59 41.02
C ALA A 210 30.18 1.35 40.47
N GLY A 211 30.53 0.10 40.17
CA GLY A 211 31.83 -0.28 39.58
C GLY A 211 31.92 -0.19 38.06
N SER A 212 30.85 0.23 37.36
CA SER A 212 30.81 0.22 35.90
C SER A 212 31.17 1.57 35.27
N ASN A 213 31.91 1.51 34.16
CA ASN A 213 32.21 2.69 33.34
C ASN A 213 31.06 2.99 32.38
N ARG A 214 30.70 4.27 32.23
CA ARG A 214 29.67 4.69 31.28
C ARG A 214 30.22 4.67 29.86
N VAL A 215 29.64 3.82 29.01
CA VAL A 215 30.03 3.71 27.58
C VAL A 215 29.09 4.50 26.68
N TRP A 216 27.81 4.60 27.04
CA TRP A 216 26.81 5.35 26.29
C TRP A 216 25.77 6.00 27.21
N SER A 217 24.84 6.77 26.64
CA SER A 217 23.71 7.35 27.38
C SER A 217 22.89 6.25 28.10
N GLN A 218 23.06 6.19 29.42
CA GLN A 218 22.40 5.21 30.31
C GLN A 218 22.79 3.73 30.06
N VAL A 219 23.94 3.49 29.42
CA VAL A 219 24.54 2.16 29.24
C VAL A 219 25.93 2.16 29.87
N TYR A 220 26.12 1.26 30.82
CA TYR A 220 27.34 1.11 31.59
C TYR A 220 27.95 -0.26 31.28
N ARG A 221 29.28 -0.38 31.29
CA ARG A 221 30.01 -1.63 31.10
C ARG A 221 30.87 -1.87 32.33
N HIS A 222 30.73 -3.05 32.93
CA HIS A 222 31.59 -3.47 34.03
C HIS A 222 32.98 -3.86 33.49
N PRO A 223 34.08 -3.40 34.08
CA PRO A 223 35.43 -3.71 33.60
C PRO A 223 35.79 -5.19 33.77
N THR A 224 35.51 -5.78 34.94
CA THR A 224 35.88 -7.17 35.26
C THR A 224 35.00 -8.20 34.52
N THR A 225 33.68 -8.13 34.68
CA THR A 225 32.75 -9.09 34.10
C THR A 225 32.44 -8.84 32.62
N GLY A 226 32.75 -7.65 32.09
CA GLY A 226 32.45 -7.26 30.71
C GLY A 226 30.96 -7.10 30.39
N ILE A 227 30.09 -7.11 31.41
CA ILE A 227 28.64 -7.08 31.26
C ILE A 227 28.14 -5.65 31.08
N TYR A 228 27.11 -5.49 30.25
CA TYR A 228 26.45 -4.22 30.00
C TYR A 228 25.23 -4.06 30.92
N VAL A 229 25.22 -2.99 31.71
CA VAL A 229 24.10 -2.58 32.57
C VAL A 229 23.37 -1.41 31.90
N VAL A 230 22.08 -1.58 31.62
CA VAL A 230 21.25 -0.53 31.00
C VAL A 230 20.21 -0.05 31.97
N ARG A 231 20.06 1.28 32.07
CA ARG A 231 18.94 1.92 32.79
C ARG A 231 17.84 2.27 31.79
N GLY A 232 16.70 1.57 31.88
CA GLY A 232 15.53 1.84 31.05
C GLY A 232 14.83 3.15 31.44
N ARG A 233 13.87 3.62 30.62
CA ARG A 233 13.14 4.88 30.85
C ARG A 233 12.45 4.94 32.23
N ARG A 234 11.91 3.83 32.71
CA ARG A 234 11.26 3.71 34.04
C ARG A 234 12.26 3.45 35.19
N GLY A 235 13.55 3.75 35.00
CA GLY A 235 14.60 3.50 36.00
C GLY A 235 14.96 2.02 36.23
N ARG A 236 14.28 1.07 35.58
CA ARG A 236 14.58 -0.36 35.72
C ARG A 236 15.94 -0.71 35.12
N ARG A 237 16.74 -1.47 35.87
CA ARG A 237 18.10 -1.89 35.52
C ARG A 237 18.11 -3.32 34.98
N ARG A 238 18.70 -3.51 33.80
CA ARG A 238 18.77 -4.78 33.08
C ARG A 238 20.22 -5.07 32.66
N LEU A 239 20.58 -6.35 32.64
CA LEU A 239 21.93 -6.83 32.39
C LEU A 239 21.96 -7.57 31.04
N PHE A 240 22.91 -7.22 30.19
CA PHE A 240 23.07 -7.78 28.85
C PHE A 240 24.51 -8.21 28.62
N ARG A 241 24.69 -9.32 27.91
CA ARG A 241 26.02 -9.82 27.54
C ARG A 241 26.65 -9.03 26.40
N HIS A 242 25.82 -8.49 25.50
CA HIS A 242 26.25 -7.78 24.30
C HIS A 242 25.74 -6.34 24.29
N PHE A 243 26.55 -5.42 23.77
CA PHE A 243 26.21 -3.99 23.66
C PHE A 243 24.98 -3.75 22.77
N THR A 244 24.83 -4.51 21.68
CA THR A 244 23.70 -4.41 20.76
C THR A 244 22.36 -4.70 21.44
N GLY A 245 22.28 -5.75 22.26
CA GLY A 245 21.09 -6.06 23.06
C GLY A 245 20.76 -4.96 24.07
N ALA A 246 21.80 -4.37 24.67
CA ALA A 246 21.67 -3.23 25.57
C ALA A 246 21.08 -1.98 24.88
N LEU A 247 21.55 -1.64 23.68
CA LEU A 247 21.01 -0.55 22.87
C LEU A 247 19.57 -0.82 22.43
N LEU A 248 19.28 -2.04 21.95
CA LEU A 248 17.95 -2.42 21.48
C LEU A 248 16.91 -2.29 22.61
N TYR A 249 17.27 -2.69 23.83
CA TYR A 249 16.43 -2.49 25.01
C TYR A 249 16.22 -1.01 25.35
N ARG A 250 17.25 -0.18 25.19
CA ARG A 250 17.18 1.26 25.48
C ARG A 250 16.23 1.99 24.53
N TYR A 251 16.33 1.73 23.24
CA TYR A 251 15.55 2.43 22.22
C TYR A 251 14.15 1.84 22.02
N LEU A 252 14.05 0.51 21.92
CA LEU A 252 12.82 -0.18 21.53
C LEU A 252 12.14 -0.90 22.69
N GLY A 253 12.80 -1.04 23.84
CA GLY A 253 12.26 -1.80 24.99
C GLY A 253 12.31 -3.33 24.83
N PHE A 254 12.88 -3.84 23.73
CA PHE A 254 13.00 -5.28 23.49
C PHE A 254 13.96 -5.95 24.48
N LYS A 255 13.51 -7.04 25.10
CA LYS A 255 14.26 -7.79 26.13
C LYS A 255 15.10 -8.94 25.54
N PHE A 256 15.67 -8.73 24.35
CA PHE A 256 16.43 -9.77 23.67
C PHE A 256 17.84 -9.87 24.27
N GLY A 257 18.27 -11.08 24.65
CA GLY A 257 19.61 -11.31 25.20
C GLY A 257 19.84 -10.82 26.64
N GLU A 258 18.77 -10.59 27.42
CA GLU A 258 18.87 -10.35 28.87
C GLU A 258 19.51 -11.58 29.53
N ILE A 259 20.51 -11.36 30.39
CA ILE A 259 21.16 -12.45 31.14
C ILE A 259 20.11 -13.08 32.08
N ARG A 260 19.78 -14.34 31.84
CA ARG A 260 18.86 -15.17 32.65
C ARG A 260 19.52 -16.51 32.99
N GLY A 261 19.06 -17.17 34.06
CA GLY A 261 19.49 -18.53 34.41
C GLY A 261 20.95 -18.62 34.91
N ARG A 262 21.70 -19.68 34.54
CA ARG A 262 23.04 -20.00 35.08
C ARG A 262 24.09 -18.90 34.90
N ALA A 263 23.99 -18.10 33.83
CA ALA A 263 24.87 -16.96 33.61
C ALA A 263 24.73 -15.89 34.71
N ARG A 264 23.62 -15.89 35.48
CA ARG A 264 23.48 -15.09 36.69
C ARG A 264 24.43 -15.49 37.79
N ARG A 265 24.54 -16.78 38.11
CA ARG A 265 25.34 -17.25 39.27
C ARG A 265 26.78 -16.80 39.10
N ARG A 266 27.38 -17.03 37.92
CA ARG A 266 28.74 -16.54 37.63
C ARG A 266 28.94 -15.04 37.83
N VAL A 267 27.90 -14.23 37.62
CA VAL A 267 27.96 -12.77 37.78
C VAL A 267 27.75 -12.38 39.23
N GLU A 268 26.85 -13.06 39.94
CA GLU A 268 26.69 -12.88 41.38
C GLU A 268 27.95 -13.35 42.11
N ASP A 269 28.49 -14.52 41.76
CA ASP A 269 29.72 -15.09 42.32
C ASP A 269 30.91 -14.16 42.05
N ALA A 270 31.11 -13.70 40.80
CA ALA A 270 32.19 -12.75 40.48
C ALA A 270 32.06 -11.41 41.23
N VAL A 271 30.83 -10.92 41.44
CA VAL A 271 30.60 -9.67 42.20
C VAL A 271 30.75 -9.89 43.69
N MET A 272 30.43 -11.07 44.20
CA MET A 272 30.60 -11.42 45.61
C MET A 272 32.06 -11.70 45.94
N GLU A 273 32.81 -12.31 45.02
CA GLU A 273 34.26 -12.52 45.09
C GLU A 273 35.01 -11.17 45.08
N GLU A 274 34.57 -10.21 44.27
CA GLU A 274 35.08 -8.83 44.29
C GLU A 274 34.67 -8.06 45.55
N ALA A 275 33.61 -8.50 46.24
CA ALA A 275 33.08 -7.87 47.45
C ALA A 275 33.53 -8.53 48.77
N ASP A 276 34.29 -9.62 48.71
CA ASP A 276 34.90 -10.28 49.87
C ASP A 276 36.43 -10.10 49.86
N PRO A 277 36.95 -8.87 50.04
CA PRO A 277 38.25 -8.71 50.62
C PRO A 277 38.08 -8.88 52.13
N SER A 278 38.61 -9.96 52.67
CA SER A 278 39.08 -10.03 54.05
C SER A 278 40.18 -8.98 54.38
N GLU A 279 40.19 -7.84 53.68
CA GLU A 279 41.34 -6.97 53.39
C GLU A 279 40.99 -5.46 53.51
N ALA A 280 40.10 -5.12 54.45
CA ALA A 280 40.02 -3.75 54.97
C ALA A 280 39.78 -3.73 56.48
N MET A 281 40.26 -4.75 57.21
CA MET A 281 40.53 -4.56 58.62
C MET A 281 41.85 -3.78 58.73
N PRO A 282 41.85 -2.51 59.19
CA PRO A 282 43.08 -2.00 59.77
C PRO A 282 43.38 -2.95 60.94
N GLN A 283 44.50 -3.67 60.87
CA GLN A 283 45.06 -4.29 62.06
C GLN A 283 45.40 -3.14 63.01
N GLY A 284 44.42 -2.75 63.82
CA GLY A 284 44.58 -1.80 64.90
C GLY A 284 45.61 -2.38 65.85
N GLY A 285 46.82 -1.83 65.76
CA GLY A 285 47.93 -2.16 66.64
C GLY A 285 47.45 -2.13 68.08
N VAL A 286 47.75 -3.22 68.79
CA VAL A 286 47.57 -3.34 70.23
C VAL A 286 48.31 -2.16 70.88
N PRO A 287 47.64 -1.27 71.63
CA PRO A 287 48.33 -0.24 72.38
C PRO A 287 49.19 -0.92 73.45
N GLY A 288 50.51 -0.84 73.28
CA GLY A 288 51.46 -1.23 74.30
C GLY A 288 51.31 -0.34 75.53
N ALA A 289 50.87 -0.92 76.64
CA ALA A 289 51.24 -0.48 77.98
C ALA A 289 52.64 -1.05 78.32
N PRO A 290 53.33 -0.61 79.38
CA PRO A 290 53.36 0.67 80.10
C PRO A 290 54.83 1.20 80.23
N GLN A 291 55.05 2.44 80.69
CA GLN A 291 56.23 2.74 81.51
C GLN A 291 55.90 3.75 82.62
N PRO A 292 56.07 3.39 83.90
CA PRO A 292 56.13 4.32 85.01
C PRO A 292 57.59 4.74 85.28
N GLY A 293 57.82 6.02 85.55
CA GLY A 293 59.06 6.50 86.19
C GLY A 293 59.59 7.80 85.61
N LEU A 294 59.34 8.92 86.28
CA LEU A 294 60.17 9.51 87.35
C LEU A 294 59.55 10.83 87.81
#